data_AF-A0A239DBX4-F1
#
_entry.id   AF-A0A239DBX4-F1
#
_cell.length_a   1.000
_cell.length_b   1.000
_cell.length_c   1.000
_cell.angle_alpha   90.00
_cell.angle_beta   90.00
_cell.angle_gamma   90.00
#
_symmetry.space_group_name_H-M   'P 1'
#
loop_
_entity.id
_entity.type
_entity.pdbx_description
1 polymer ?
#
loop_
_entity_poly.entity_id
_entity_poly.type
_entity_poly.pdbx_seq_one_letter_code
_entity_poly.pdbx_strand_id
1 'polypeptide(L)'
;MARKSANPSNPFKVRNMRAKQLRSGAWAYYWQPSDTLRAKGWEAQALGNDIGVAIDKARELNEDVARWKAGAAKPKAVQTFVPRQAARIADALEALRKMAERK
;
A
#
# COMPACT_ATOMS: atom_id res chain seq x y z
N MET A 1 -16.38 -25.91 -2.68
CA MET A 1 -15.86 -24.62 -2.17
C MET A 1 -15.98 -23.55 -3.26
N ALA A 2 -17.12 -22.84 -3.32
CA ALA A 2 -17.38 -21.84 -4.37
C ALA A 2 -16.76 -20.49 -3.99
N ARG A 3 -15.79 -20.00 -4.76
CA ARG A 3 -15.25 -18.65 -4.60
C ARG A 3 -16.32 -17.66 -5.05
N LYS A 4 -16.85 -16.89 -4.10
CA LYS A 4 -17.86 -15.84 -4.28
C LYS A 4 -17.49 -14.95 -5.47
N SER A 5 -18.12 -15.19 -6.62
CA SER A 5 -17.94 -14.39 -7.83
C SER A 5 -18.34 -12.94 -7.52
N ALA A 6 -17.52 -11.98 -7.94
CA ALA A 6 -17.72 -10.59 -7.62
C ALA A 6 -18.97 -10.05 -8.35
N ASN A 7 -20.00 -9.69 -7.57
CA ASN A 7 -21.15 -8.89 -8.04
C ASN A 7 -20.65 -7.63 -8.82
N PRO A 8 -20.99 -7.48 -10.11
CA PRO A 8 -20.34 -6.51 -11.02
C PRO A 8 -20.78 -5.04 -10.90
N SER A 9 -21.78 -4.68 -10.08
CA SER A 9 -22.33 -3.31 -10.08
C SER A 9 -22.19 -2.54 -8.77
N ASN A 10 -20.97 -2.43 -8.23
CA ASN A 10 -20.67 -1.42 -7.20
C ASN A 10 -19.34 -0.71 -7.52
N PRO A 11 -19.31 0.58 -7.86
CA PRO A 11 -18.09 1.29 -8.29
C PRO A 11 -17.00 1.34 -7.20
N PHE A 12 -17.37 1.11 -5.93
CA PHE A 12 -16.46 1.01 -4.80
C PHE A 12 -15.82 -0.38 -4.62
N LYS A 13 -16.26 -1.39 -5.37
CA LYS A 13 -15.80 -2.78 -5.22
C LYS A 13 -14.66 -3.10 -6.18
N VAL A 14 -13.60 -2.29 -6.15
CA VAL A 14 -12.34 -2.63 -6.81
C VAL A 14 -11.66 -3.73 -5.99
N ARG A 15 -11.20 -4.81 -6.63
CA ARG A 15 -10.57 -5.94 -5.93
C ARG A 15 -9.36 -5.44 -5.15
N ASN A 16 -9.16 -5.96 -3.94
CA ASN A 16 -8.06 -5.53 -3.06
C ASN A 16 -8.07 -4.02 -2.71
N MET A 17 -9.14 -3.26 -2.95
CA MET A 17 -9.25 -1.86 -2.50
C MET A 17 -10.09 -1.76 -1.22
N ARG A 18 -9.65 -0.92 -0.28
CA ARG A 18 -10.34 -0.61 0.97
C ARG A 18 -10.41 0.90 1.15
N ALA A 19 -11.60 1.40 1.42
CA ALA A 19 -11.83 2.77 1.87
C ALA A 19 -11.89 2.80 3.41
N LYS A 20 -11.27 3.80 4.01
CA LYS A 20 -11.33 4.08 5.44
C LYS A 20 -11.64 5.56 5.62
N GLN A 21 -12.71 5.87 6.35
CA GLN A 21 -13.00 7.24 6.73
C GLN A 21 -12.07 7.65 7.88
N LEU A 22 -11.45 8.82 7.74
CA LEU A 22 -10.60 9.42 8.76
C LEU A 22 -11.44 10.21 9.75
N ARG A 23 -10.89 10.46 10.95
CA ARG A 23 -11.54 11.28 11.99
C ARG A 23 -11.83 12.71 11.52
N SER A 24 -11.09 13.20 10.53
CA SER A 24 -11.29 14.49 9.89
C SER A 24 -12.48 14.52 8.91
N GLY A 25 -13.18 13.41 8.69
CA GLY A 25 -14.24 13.27 7.70
C GLY A 25 -13.76 12.95 6.28
N ALA A 26 -12.46 13.05 6.01
CA ALA A 26 -11.86 12.69 4.73
C ALA A 26 -11.82 11.17 4.51
N TRP A 27 -11.84 10.74 3.25
CA TRP A 27 -11.69 9.34 2.87
C TRP A 27 -10.22 9.03 2.55
N ALA A 28 -9.70 7.94 3.09
CA ALA A 28 -8.40 7.39 2.74
C ALA A 28 -8.60 6.02 2.07
N TYR A 29 -7.98 5.84 0.91
CA TYR A 29 -8.07 4.63 0.11
C TYR A 29 -6.76 3.85 0.18
N TYR A 30 -6.88 2.54 0.32
CA TYR A 30 -5.77 1.61 0.47
C TYR A 30 -5.94 0.43 -0.48
N TRP A 31 -4.84 -0.01 -1.08
CA TRP A 31 -4.75 -1.30 -1.73
C TRP A 31 -4.24 -2.33 -0.73
N GLN A 32 -5.05 -3.33 -0.42
CA GLN A 32 -4.76 -4.41 0.50
C GLN A 32 -4.73 -5.75 -0.25
N PRO A 33 -3.54 -6.29 -0.53
CA PRO A 33 -3.40 -7.61 -1.13
C PRO A 33 -3.95 -8.69 -0.20
N SER A 34 -4.48 -9.77 -0.78
CA SER A 34 -4.87 -10.95 -0.02
C SER A 34 -3.67 -11.60 0.67
N ASP A 35 -3.92 -12.39 1.72
CA ASP A 35 -2.87 -13.05 2.50
C ASP A 35 -1.89 -13.85 1.61
N THR A 36 -2.43 -14.55 0.61
CA THR A 36 -1.66 -15.27 -0.42
C THR A 36 -0.75 -14.39 -1.27
N LEU A 37 -1.13 -13.13 -1.51
CA LEU A 37 -0.30 -12.16 -2.24
C LEU A 37 0.76 -11.58 -1.32
N ARG A 38 0.44 -11.33 -0.05
CA ARG A 38 1.43 -10.89 0.97
C ARG A 38 2.52 -11.93 1.17
N ALA A 39 2.16 -13.21 1.22
CA ALA A 39 3.13 -14.32 1.27
C ALA A 39 4.06 -14.39 0.04
N LYS A 40 3.70 -13.70 -1.06
CA LYS A 40 4.48 -13.62 -2.30
C LYS A 40 5.20 -12.29 -2.47
N GLY A 41 5.23 -11.46 -1.42
CA GLY A 41 5.94 -10.19 -1.39
C GLY A 41 5.12 -8.97 -1.83
N TRP A 42 3.80 -9.11 -2.05
CA TRP A 42 2.94 -7.96 -2.33
C TRP A 42 2.57 -7.23 -1.05
N GLU A 43 2.88 -5.94 -0.97
CA GLU A 43 2.60 -5.12 0.20
C GLU A 43 1.35 -4.25 0.04
N ALA A 44 0.76 -3.85 1.18
CA ALA A 44 -0.36 -2.94 1.17
C ALA A 44 0.11 -1.52 0.81
N GLN A 45 -0.63 -0.82 -0.05
CA GLN A 45 -0.26 0.50 -0.54
C GLN A 45 -1.34 1.54 -0.24
N ALA A 46 -0.92 2.75 0.10
CA ALA A 46 -1.83 3.89 0.20
C ALA A 46 -2.10 4.44 -1.21
N LEU A 47 -3.37 4.51 -1.60
CA LEU A 47 -3.80 5.00 -2.91
C LEU A 47 -4.06 6.51 -2.90
N GLY A 48 -4.24 7.08 -1.71
CA GLY A 48 -4.50 8.50 -1.49
C GLY A 48 -5.92 8.75 -1.00
N ASN A 49 -6.37 10.00 -1.11
CA ASN A 49 -7.67 10.44 -0.60
C ASN A 49 -8.66 10.79 -1.71
N ASP A 50 -8.22 10.73 -2.98
CA ASP A 50 -9.06 10.93 -4.15
C ASP A 50 -9.57 9.60 -4.67
N ILE A 51 -10.88 9.50 -4.88
CA ILE A 51 -11.53 8.25 -5.28
C ILE A 51 -11.20 7.85 -6.72
N GLY A 52 -11.12 8.81 -7.65
CA GLY A 52 -10.84 8.54 -9.05
C GLY A 52 -9.43 8.00 -9.23
N VAL A 53 -8.46 8.70 -8.61
CA VAL A 53 -7.05 8.28 -8.60
C VAL A 53 -6.88 6.94 -7.88
N ALA A 54 -7.63 6.69 -6.80
CA ALA A 54 -7.55 5.44 -6.08
C ALA A 54 -8.07 4.25 -6.88
N ILE A 55 -9.17 4.42 -7.62
CA ILE A 55 -9.73 3.38 -8.49
C ILE A 55 -8.74 3.03 -9.60
N ASP A 56 -8.15 4.04 -10.25
CA ASP A 56 -7.20 3.86 -11.35
C ASP A 56 -5.95 3.09 -10.90
N LYS A 57 -5.30 3.56 -9.83
CA LYS A 57 -4.14 2.87 -9.23
C LYS A 57 -4.47 1.46 -8.74
N ALA A 58 -5.64 1.25 -8.15
CA ALA A 58 -6.05 -0.08 -7.70
C ALA A 58 -6.28 -1.03 -8.89
N ARG A 59 -6.78 -0.54 -10.03
CA ARG A 59 -6.91 -1.32 -11.27
C ARG A 59 -5.55 -1.71 -11.81
N GLU A 60 -4.62 -0.76 -11.91
CA GLU A 60 -3.25 -1.01 -12.37
C GLU A 60 -2.56 -2.09 -11.53
N LEU A 61 -2.60 -1.99 -10.20
CA LEU A 61 -2.04 -2.99 -9.29
C LEU A 61 -2.70 -4.36 -9.43
N ASN A 62 -4.01 -4.40 -9.67
CA ASN A 62 -4.72 -5.65 -9.88
C ASN A 62 -4.38 -6.30 -11.23
N GLU A 63 -4.15 -5.51 -12.26
CA GLU A 63 -3.65 -6.00 -13.56
C GLU A 63 -2.24 -6.55 -13.43
N ASP A 64 -1.36 -5.87 -12.68
CA ASP A 64 0.00 -6.34 -12.41
C ASP A 64 -0.02 -7.68 -11.65
N VAL A 65 -0.89 -7.81 -10.64
CA VAL A 65 -1.15 -9.09 -9.96
C VAL A 65 -1.71 -10.15 -10.90
N ALA A 66 -2.59 -9.78 -11.82
CA ALA A 66 -3.15 -10.72 -12.81
C ALA A 66 -2.05 -11.23 -13.77
N ARG A 67 -1.17 -10.34 -14.23
CA ARG A 67 0.01 -10.68 -15.06
C ARG A 67 1.01 -11.55 -14.29
N TRP A 68 1.25 -11.26 -13.01
CA TRP A 68 2.06 -12.10 -12.12
C TRP A 68 1.44 -13.50 -11.97
N LYS A 69 0.12 -13.60 -11.76
CA LYS A 69 -0.58 -14.89 -11.69
C LYS A 69 -0.52 -15.68 -13.00
N ALA A 70 -0.50 -14.98 -14.13
CA ALA A 70 -0.33 -15.59 -15.45
C ALA A 70 1.11 -16.04 -15.73
N GLY A 71 2.04 -15.84 -14.78
CA GLY A 71 3.44 -16.27 -14.90
C GLY A 71 4.35 -15.27 -15.61
N ALA A 72 3.86 -14.06 -15.94
CA ALA A 72 4.55 -13.13 -16.83
C ALA A 72 5.32 -12.00 -16.13
N ALA A 73 5.06 -11.70 -14.86
CA ALA A 73 5.69 -10.58 -14.15
C ALA A 73 6.24 -11.01 -12.78
N LYS A 74 7.42 -10.49 -12.39
CA LYS A 74 7.93 -10.53 -11.00
C LYS A 74 7.37 -9.31 -10.26
N PRO A 75 6.99 -9.40 -8.97
CA PRO A 75 6.49 -8.25 -8.23
C PRO A 75 7.53 -7.13 -8.30
N LYS A 76 7.16 -5.95 -8.81
CA LYS A 76 8.01 -4.77 -8.69
C LYS A 76 8.27 -4.57 -7.20
N ALA A 77 9.53 -4.64 -6.80
CA ALA A 77 9.93 -4.24 -5.45
C ALA A 77 9.55 -2.77 -5.29
N VAL A 78 8.45 -2.49 -4.60
CA VAL A 78 8.01 -1.11 -4.37
C VAL A 78 8.48 -0.67 -2.99
N GLN A 79 9.04 0.54 -2.99
CA GLN A 79 9.77 1.18 -1.92
C GLN A 79 9.08 1.05 -0.56
N THR A 80 9.85 0.55 0.40
CA THR A 80 9.48 0.43 1.80
C THR A 80 9.02 1.78 2.32
N PHE A 81 7.78 1.85 2.81
CA PHE A 81 7.29 3.02 3.50
C PHE A 81 8.04 3.15 4.82
N VAL A 82 9.09 3.99 4.85
CA VAL A 82 9.82 4.26 6.09
C VAL A 82 8.92 5.09 6.99
N PRO A 83 8.46 4.58 8.14
CA PRO A 83 7.63 5.36 9.05
C PRO A 83 8.44 6.56 9.54
N ARG A 84 7.82 7.74 9.57
CA ARG A 84 8.43 9.02 9.98
C ARG A 84 9.15 8.96 11.34
N GLN A 85 8.77 8.03 12.21
CA GLN A 85 9.44 7.77 13.49
C GLN A 85 10.88 7.26 13.33
N ALA A 86 11.18 6.46 12.31
CA ALA A 86 12.54 5.98 12.05
C ALA A 86 13.49 7.12 11.64
N ALA A 87 12.99 8.11 10.89
CA ALA A 87 13.77 9.28 10.49
C ALA A 87 14.19 10.16 11.69
N ARG A 88 13.35 10.25 12.74
CA ARG A 88 13.68 11.03 13.95
C ARG A 88 14.74 10.38 14.83
N ILE A 89 14.81 9.06 14.86
CA ILE A 89 15.83 8.34 15.65
C ILE A 89 17.20 8.53 15.00
N ALA A 90 17.28 8.50 13.67
CA ALA A 90 18.52 8.77 12.94
C ALA A 90 19.04 10.20 13.21
N ASP A 91 18.16 11.19 13.14
CA ASP A 91 18.50 12.60 13.42
C ASP A 91 18.98 12.81 14.88
N ALA A 92 18.33 12.14 15.84
CA ALA A 92 18.72 12.20 17.25
C ALA A 92 20.08 11.54 17.54
N LEU A 93 20.41 10.45 16.86
CA LEU A 93 21.72 9.78 16.99
C LEU A 93 22.85 10.63 16.40
N GLU A 94 22.61 11.29 15.27
CA GLU A 94 23.59 12.20 14.66
C GLU A 94 23.84 13.43 15.55
N ALA A 95 22.79 13.98 16.15
CA ALA A 95 22.91 15.08 17.10
C ALA A 95 23.74 14.72 18.35
N LEU A 96 23.54 13.51 18.89
CA LEU A 96 24.31 13.01 20.04
C LEU A 96 25.79 12.78 19.69
N ARG A 97 26.09 12.26 18.50
CA ARG A 97 27.48 12.11 18.02
C ARG A 97 28.19 13.47 17.92
N LYS A 98 27.52 14.47 17.36
CA LYS A 98 28.06 15.82 17.19
C LYS A 98 28.30 16.55 18.52
N MET A 99 27.59 16.19 19.59
CA MET A 99 27.85 16.69 20.94
C MET A 99 29.04 16.00 21.60
N ALA A 100 29.29 14.72 21.31
CA ALA A 100 30.43 13.97 21.84
C ALA A 100 31.78 14.44 21.25
N GLU A 101 31.80 14.96 20.02
CA GLU A 101 32.99 15.50 19.36
C GLU A 101 33.32 16.96 19.76
N ARG A 102 32.50 17.59 20.62
CA ARG A 102 32.76 18.94 21.18
C ARG A 102 33.30 18.89 22.62
N LYS A 103 34.14 17.92 22.93
CA LYS A 103 34.83 17.79 24.22
C LYS A 103 36.31 17.63 24.00
#